data_AF-A0A929BW52-F1
#
_entry.id   AF-A0A929BW52-F1
#
_cell.length_a   1.000
_cell.length_b   1.000
_cell.length_c   1.000
_cell.angle_alpha   90.00
_cell.angle_beta   90.00
_cell.angle_gamma   90.00
#
_symmetry.space_group_name_H-M   'P 1'
#
loop_
_entity.id
_entity.type
_entity.pdbx_description
1 polymer ?
#
loop_
_entity_poly.entity_id
_entity_poly.type
_entity_poly.pdbx_seq_one_letter_code
_entity_poly.pdbx_strand_id
1 'polypeptide(L)'
;WFNEGLASLAELYPNPEYQVLIESAFESEELLPLASLCQSFPNDPQGALLAYAESASFTQYLYDQYGQPGFNRLMAAYASGMSCERGIEEALGSNLTSLEGSWRRENFAGITLTKSVQEFLPWLILLLVVLAGPIILAVVVIRNKPERSDL
;
A
#
# COMPACT_ATOMS: atom_id res chain seq x y z
N TRP A 1 0.77 -14.30 12.54
CA TRP A 1 1.49 -13.83 11.33
C TRP A 1 3.01 -14.01 11.43
N PHE A 2 3.68 -13.57 12.51
CA PHE A 2 5.16 -13.51 12.52
C PHE A 2 5.87 -14.85 12.34
N ASN A 3 5.41 -15.93 12.99
CA ASN A 3 5.97 -17.27 12.77
C ASN A 3 5.87 -17.72 11.31
N GLU A 4 4.72 -17.47 10.67
CA GLU A 4 4.51 -17.81 9.26
C GLU A 4 5.38 -16.96 8.34
N GLY A 5 5.45 -15.65 8.59
CA GLY A 5 6.32 -14.78 7.81
C GLY A 5 7.80 -15.15 7.95
N LEU A 6 8.27 -15.52 9.15
CA LEU A 6 9.61 -16.05 9.34
C LEU A 6 9.83 -17.38 8.60
N ALA A 7 8.84 -18.27 8.62
CA ALA A 7 8.90 -19.52 7.88
C ALA A 7 9.03 -19.23 6.38
N SER A 8 8.20 -18.35 5.81
CA SER A 8 8.27 -17.95 4.40
C SER A 8 9.59 -17.28 4.02
N LEU A 9 10.17 -16.44 4.89
CA LEU A 9 11.51 -15.87 4.65
C LEU A 9 12.63 -16.92 4.66
N ALA A 10 12.42 -18.04 5.36
CA ALA A 10 13.37 -19.14 5.44
C ALA A 10 13.15 -20.21 4.36
N GLU A 11 12.10 -20.08 3.53
CA GLU A 11 11.84 -21.02 2.43
C GLU A 11 12.92 -20.91 1.35
N LEU A 12 13.44 -22.07 0.92
CA LEU A 12 14.39 -22.13 -0.19
C LEU A 12 13.75 -21.73 -1.53
N TYR A 13 12.46 -22.02 -1.68
CA TYR A 13 11.66 -21.73 -2.86
C TYR A 13 10.39 -20.99 -2.43
N PRO A 14 10.40 -19.65 -2.43
CA PRO A 14 9.22 -18.86 -2.11
C PRO A 14 8.07 -19.18 -3.06
N ASN A 15 6.83 -19.18 -2.55
CA ASN A 15 5.65 -19.38 -3.37
C ASN A 15 5.49 -18.20 -4.37
N PRO A 16 5.58 -18.44 -5.69
CA PRO A 16 5.49 -17.37 -6.69
C PRO A 16 4.09 -16.72 -6.77
N GLU A 17 3.06 -17.37 -6.25
CA GLU A 17 1.69 -16.86 -6.26
C GLU A 17 1.46 -15.76 -5.21
N TYR A 18 2.29 -15.66 -4.18
CA TYR A 18 2.09 -14.72 -3.07
C TYR A 18 2.06 -13.27 -3.53
N GLN A 19 2.95 -12.88 -4.44
CA GLN A 19 2.99 -11.52 -4.95
C GLN A 19 1.71 -11.19 -5.75
N VAL A 20 1.29 -12.09 -6.63
CA VAL A 20 0.08 -11.86 -7.44
C VAL A 20 -1.17 -11.79 -6.54
N LEU A 21 -1.25 -12.68 -5.55
CA LEU A 21 -2.38 -12.76 -4.63
C LEU A 21 -2.50 -11.48 -3.79
N ILE A 22 -1.39 -11.00 -3.22
CA ILE A 22 -1.40 -9.83 -2.33
C ILE A 22 -1.64 -8.52 -3.10
N GLU A 23 -1.11 -8.40 -4.32
CA GLU A 23 -1.38 -7.25 -5.19
C GLU A 23 -2.87 -7.20 -5.58
N SER A 24 -3.46 -8.35 -5.95
CA SER A 24 -4.89 -8.44 -6.28
C SER A 24 -5.79 -8.13 -5.07
N ALA A 25 -5.43 -8.63 -3.89
CA ALA A 25 -6.13 -8.32 -2.65
C ALA A 25 -6.01 -6.84 -2.26
N PHE A 26 -4.87 -6.18 -2.53
CA PHE A 26 -4.72 -4.74 -2.33
C PHE A 26 -5.62 -3.94 -3.28
N GLU A 27 -5.67 -4.30 -4.57
CA GLU A 27 -6.51 -3.62 -5.56
C GLU A 27 -8.01 -3.72 -5.23
N SER A 28 -8.43 -4.88 -4.73
CA SER A 28 -9.82 -5.20 -4.38
C SER A 28 -10.21 -4.78 -2.95
N GLU A 29 -9.30 -4.17 -2.20
CA GLU A 29 -9.50 -3.77 -0.80
C GLU A 29 -9.80 -4.95 0.15
N GLU A 30 -9.25 -6.13 -0.15
CA GLU A 30 -9.47 -7.40 0.56
C GLU A 30 -8.31 -7.82 1.46
N LEU A 31 -7.25 -7.02 1.58
CA LEU A 31 -6.15 -7.28 2.52
C LEU A 31 -6.67 -7.40 3.96
N LEU A 32 -6.24 -8.46 4.63
CA LEU A 32 -6.58 -8.76 6.00
C LEU A 32 -5.91 -7.74 6.94
N PRO A 33 -6.63 -7.19 7.93
CA PRO A 33 -5.98 -6.37 8.95
C PRO A 33 -4.94 -7.19 9.71
N LEU A 34 -3.73 -6.69 9.91
CA LEU A 34 -2.67 -7.47 10.59
C LEU A 34 -3.04 -7.83 12.04
N ALA A 35 -3.83 -6.97 12.69
CA ALA A 35 -4.39 -7.24 14.02
C ALA A 35 -5.31 -8.47 14.01
N SER A 36 -6.00 -8.78 12.90
CA SER A 36 -6.79 -10.01 12.78
C SER A 36 -5.88 -11.25 12.70
N LEU A 37 -4.75 -11.15 11.98
CA LEU A 37 -3.75 -12.20 11.86
C LEU A 37 -2.90 -12.41 13.13
N CYS A 38 -3.04 -11.54 14.13
CA CYS A 38 -2.55 -11.76 15.48
C CYS A 38 -3.40 -12.78 16.26
N GLN A 39 -4.71 -12.86 15.95
CA GLN A 39 -5.66 -13.72 16.66
C GLN A 39 -5.76 -15.10 16.01
N SER A 40 -6.07 -15.12 14.72
CA SER A 40 -6.28 -16.37 13.97
C SER A 40 -6.21 -16.13 12.47
N PHE A 41 -5.78 -17.14 11.73
CA PHE A 41 -5.86 -17.13 10.27
C PHE A 41 -7.25 -17.56 9.81
N PRO A 42 -7.71 -17.14 8.62
CA PRO A 42 -8.94 -17.66 8.04
C PRO A 42 -8.90 -19.18 7.90
N ASN A 43 -10.06 -19.83 8.07
CA ASN A 43 -10.18 -21.29 7.98
C ASN A 43 -10.39 -21.79 6.56
N ASP A 44 -10.83 -20.91 5.65
CA ASP A 44 -10.99 -21.27 4.25
C ASP A 44 -9.63 -21.22 3.53
N PRO A 45 -9.41 -22.08 2.52
CA PRO A 45 -8.10 -22.18 1.88
C PRO A 45 -7.60 -20.89 1.23
N GLN A 46 -8.51 -20.06 0.68
CA GLN A 46 -8.15 -18.84 -0.04
C GLN A 46 -7.70 -17.75 0.96
N GLY A 47 -8.47 -17.53 2.01
CA GLY A 47 -8.12 -16.62 3.09
C GLY A 47 -6.86 -17.05 3.84
N ALA A 48 -6.65 -18.35 4.07
CA ALA A 48 -5.43 -18.86 4.67
C ALA A 48 -4.21 -18.57 3.78
N LEU A 49 -4.31 -18.81 2.48
CA LEU A 49 -3.24 -18.51 1.53
C LEU A 49 -2.91 -17.02 1.48
N LEU A 50 -3.93 -16.15 1.50
CA LEU A 50 -3.74 -14.70 1.57
C LEU A 50 -3.05 -14.30 2.89
N ALA A 51 -3.46 -14.88 4.02
CA ALA A 51 -2.82 -14.62 5.31
C ALA A 51 -1.33 -15.03 5.34
N TYR A 52 -0.95 -16.13 4.66
CA TYR A 52 0.45 -16.50 4.48
C TYR A 52 1.19 -15.48 3.61
N ALA A 53 0.62 -15.08 2.47
CA ALA A 53 1.21 -14.08 1.57
C ALA A 53 1.42 -12.72 2.27
N GLU A 54 0.42 -12.24 3.03
CA GLU A 54 0.51 -11.01 3.83
C GLU A 54 1.54 -11.12 4.95
N SER A 55 1.59 -12.26 5.64
CA SER A 55 2.58 -12.49 6.69
C SER A 55 4.00 -12.46 6.13
N ALA A 56 4.23 -13.08 4.98
CA ALA A 56 5.52 -13.07 4.29
C ALA A 56 5.90 -11.65 3.86
N SER A 57 5.00 -10.93 3.18
CA SER A 57 5.25 -9.56 2.70
C SER A 57 5.51 -8.59 3.86
N PHE A 58 4.67 -8.61 4.90
CA PHE A 58 4.84 -7.72 6.04
C PHE A 58 6.12 -8.02 6.81
N THR A 59 6.47 -9.30 6.98
CA THR A 59 7.71 -9.68 7.65
C THR A 59 8.93 -9.25 6.82
N GLN A 60 8.92 -9.43 5.50
CA GLN A 60 9.98 -8.90 4.62
C GLN A 60 10.12 -7.38 4.79
N TYR A 61 9.01 -6.64 4.78
CA TYR A 61 9.01 -5.20 5.01
C TYR A 61 9.66 -4.82 6.34
N LEU A 62 9.28 -5.47 7.45
CA LEU A 62 9.91 -5.20 8.74
C LEU A 62 11.42 -5.50 8.69
N TYR A 63 11.83 -6.55 7.97
CA TYR A 63 13.24 -6.91 7.85
C TYR A 63 14.01 -5.84 7.07
N ASP A 64 13.44 -5.33 5.97
CA ASP A 64 14.04 -4.28 5.16
C ASP A 64 14.19 -2.96 5.94
N GLN A 65 13.21 -2.62 6.78
CA GLN A 65 13.22 -1.37 7.55
C GLN A 65 14.11 -1.43 8.80
N TYR A 66 14.11 -2.55 9.52
CA TYR A 66 14.74 -2.65 10.85
C TYR A 66 15.96 -3.57 10.90
N GLY A 67 16.20 -4.33 9.83
CA GLY A 67 17.30 -5.28 9.70
C GLY A 67 17.27 -6.39 10.76
N GLN A 68 18.36 -7.15 10.77
CA GLN A 68 18.59 -8.21 11.75
C GLN A 68 18.48 -7.75 13.22
N PRO A 69 19.00 -6.57 13.63
CA PRO A 69 18.88 -6.12 15.01
C PRO A 69 17.42 -5.92 15.46
N GLY A 70 16.58 -5.32 14.61
CA GLY A 70 15.16 -5.15 14.90
C GLY A 70 14.41 -6.48 14.99
N PHE A 71 14.72 -7.41 14.09
CA PHE A 71 14.18 -8.77 14.12
C PHE A 71 14.52 -9.53 15.39
N ASN A 72 15.78 -9.43 15.84
CA ASN A 72 16.21 -10.04 17.09
C ASN A 72 15.46 -9.46 18.30
N ARG A 73 15.22 -8.14 18.33
CA ARG A 73 14.39 -7.52 19.38
C ARG A 73 12.95 -8.02 19.32
N LEU A 74 12.38 -8.15 18.12
CA LEU A 74 11.00 -8.61 17.95
C LEU A 74 10.83 -10.07 18.38
N MET A 75 11.75 -10.95 17.98
CA MET A 75 11.80 -12.34 18.44
C MET A 75 11.93 -12.42 19.96
N ALA A 76 12.82 -11.62 20.57
CA ALA A 76 13.00 -11.60 22.01
C ALA A 76 11.73 -11.09 22.75
N ALA A 77 11.08 -10.06 22.23
CA ALA A 77 9.83 -9.53 22.77
C ALA A 77 8.73 -10.60 22.78
N TYR A 78 8.52 -11.31 21.67
CA TYR A 78 7.54 -12.39 21.62
C TYR A 78 7.93 -13.61 22.47
N ALA A 79 9.21 -13.98 22.50
CA ALA A 79 9.70 -15.06 23.35
C ALA A 79 9.49 -14.77 24.86
N SER A 80 9.38 -13.51 25.25
CA SER A 80 9.05 -13.10 26.63
C SER A 80 7.54 -13.18 26.96
N GLY A 81 6.71 -13.60 26.02
CA GLY A 81 5.26 -13.75 26.22
C GLY A 81 4.46 -12.46 25.99
N MET A 82 5.05 -11.44 25.36
CA MET A 82 4.30 -10.24 24.97
C MET A 82 3.22 -10.56 23.94
N SER A 83 2.11 -9.81 23.98
CA SER A 83 1.09 -9.91 22.95
C SER A 83 1.62 -9.43 21.59
N CYS A 84 0.89 -9.76 20.52
CA CYS A 84 1.25 -9.42 19.16
C CYS A 84 1.56 -7.92 18.97
N GLU A 85 0.65 -7.04 19.38
CA GLU A 85 0.80 -5.60 19.23
C GLU A 85 1.86 -5.05 20.18
N ARG A 86 1.92 -5.55 21.43
CA ARG A 86 2.89 -5.08 22.43
C ARG A 86 4.32 -5.47 22.09
N GLY A 87 4.53 -6.64 21.51
CA GLY A 87 5.86 -7.08 21.06
C GLY A 87 6.41 -6.19 19.95
N ILE A 88 5.55 -5.74 19.03
CA ILE A 88 5.89 -4.76 17.99
C ILE A 88 6.24 -3.40 18.60
N GLU A 89 5.39 -2.89 19.50
CA GLU A 89 5.62 -1.61 20.17
C GLU A 89 6.95 -1.59 20.93
N GLU A 90 7.23 -2.64 21.71
CA GLU A 90 8.45 -2.75 22.49
C GLU A 90 9.70 -2.91 21.60
N ALA A 91 9.64 -3.77 20.59
CA ALA A 91 10.82 -4.10 19.79
C ALA A 91 11.18 -3.04 18.75
N LEU A 92 10.18 -2.36 18.19
CA LEU A 92 10.32 -1.50 17.02
C LEU A 92 9.97 -0.03 17.30
N GLY A 93 9.37 0.27 18.46
CA GLY A 93 9.02 1.63 18.86
C GLY A 93 7.86 2.25 18.05
N SER A 94 7.12 1.44 17.31
CA SER A 94 5.93 1.83 16.55
C SER A 94 4.78 0.89 16.86
N ASN A 95 3.54 1.34 16.75
CA ASN A 95 2.38 0.45 16.87
C ASN A 95 2.11 -0.31 15.56
N LEU A 96 1.41 -1.44 15.66
CA LEU A 96 1.12 -2.34 14.53
C LEU A 96 0.36 -1.64 13.40
N THR A 97 -0.66 -0.84 13.72
CA THR A 97 -1.49 -0.14 12.71
C THR A 97 -0.69 0.88 11.90
N SER A 98 0.22 1.63 12.54
CA SER A 98 1.10 2.58 11.85
C SER A 98 2.09 1.87 10.92
N LEU A 99 2.60 0.70 11.33
CA LEU A 99 3.46 -0.13 10.47
C LEU A 99 2.67 -0.73 9.32
N GLU A 100 1.45 -1.24 9.57
CA GLU A 100 0.56 -1.74 8.52
C GLU A 100 0.30 -0.69 7.45
N GLY A 101 -0.03 0.54 7.86
CA GLY A 101 -0.28 1.64 6.93
C GLY A 101 0.98 2.02 6.12
N SER A 102 2.16 1.96 6.74
CA SER A 102 3.43 2.28 6.07
C SER A 102 3.83 1.19 5.09
N TRP A 103 3.72 -0.08 5.52
CA TRP A 103 3.87 -1.26 4.68
C TRP A 103 2.99 -1.19 3.43
N ARG A 104 1.69 -0.90 3.57
CA ARG A 104 0.75 -0.77 2.45
C ARG A 104 1.19 0.33 1.48
N ARG A 105 1.59 1.50 1.99
CA ARG A 105 2.02 2.63 1.14
C ARG A 105 3.31 2.33 0.39
N GLU A 106 4.27 1.67 1.03
CA GLU A 106 5.59 1.41 0.45
C GLU A 106 5.57 0.25 -0.55
N ASN A 107 4.89 -0.86 -0.22
CA ASN A 107 4.86 -2.05 -1.09
C ASN A 107 3.93 -1.89 -2.29
N PHE A 108 2.83 -1.13 -2.15
CA PHE A 108 1.83 -0.97 -3.20
C PHE A 108 1.83 0.43 -3.82
N ALA A 109 2.93 1.18 -3.70
CA ALA A 109 3.05 2.52 -4.27
C ALA A 109 2.77 2.55 -5.78
N GLY A 110 3.31 1.58 -6.53
CA GLY A 110 3.12 1.48 -7.99
C GLY A 110 1.65 1.25 -8.39
N ILE A 111 0.96 0.37 -7.67
CA ILE A 111 -0.47 0.10 -7.86
C ILE A 111 -1.28 1.34 -7.51
N THR A 112 -0.98 1.98 -6.37
CA THR A 112 -1.67 3.20 -5.91
C THR A 112 -1.54 4.34 -6.92
N LEU A 113 -0.34 4.55 -7.49
CA LEU A 113 -0.12 5.57 -8.53
C LEU A 113 -0.92 5.26 -9.80
N THR A 114 -0.92 4.00 -10.22
CA THR A 114 -1.64 3.56 -11.43
C THR A 114 -3.15 3.73 -11.26
N LYS A 115 -3.72 3.27 -10.14
CA LYS A 115 -5.13 3.44 -9.80
C LYS A 115 -5.51 4.93 -9.73
N SER A 116 -4.70 5.75 -9.07
CA SER A 116 -4.92 7.20 -8.98
C SER A 116 -4.97 7.85 -10.37
N VAL A 117 -4.01 7.54 -11.24
CA VAL A 117 -3.98 8.08 -12.61
C VAL A 117 -5.23 7.65 -13.39
N GLN A 118 -5.61 6.37 -13.32
CA GLN A 118 -6.78 5.85 -14.02
C GLN A 118 -8.09 6.49 -13.53
N GLU A 119 -8.23 6.73 -12.22
CA GLU A 119 -9.41 7.37 -11.63
C GLU A 119 -9.51 8.86 -12.01
N PHE A 120 -8.39 9.59 -12.03
CA PHE A 120 -8.38 11.03 -12.32
C PHE A 120 -8.32 11.38 -13.80
N LEU A 121 -7.83 10.48 -14.67
CA LEU A 121 -7.66 10.76 -16.11
C LEU A 121 -8.97 11.21 -16.80
N PRO A 122 -10.14 10.56 -16.60
CA PRO A 122 -11.39 11.01 -17.21
C PRO A 122 -11.78 12.42 -16.76
N TRP A 123 -11.59 12.75 -15.49
CA TRP A 123 -11.89 14.07 -14.94
C TRP A 123 -10.96 15.14 -15.50
N LEU A 124 -9.67 14.83 -15.68
CA LEU A 124 -8.72 15.72 -16.34
C LEU A 124 -9.10 15.97 -17.80
N ILE A 125 -9.54 14.94 -18.53
CA ILE A 125 -10.04 15.09 -19.91
C ILE A 125 -11.28 15.98 -19.93
N LEU A 126 -12.25 15.73 -19.06
CA LEU A 126 -13.46 16.55 -18.94
C LEU A 126 -13.12 18.01 -18.62
N LEU A 127 -12.20 18.26 -17.68
CA LEU A 127 -11.73 19.60 -17.34
C LEU A 127 -11.15 20.32 -18.56
N LEU A 128 -10.30 19.65 -19.33
CA LEU A 128 -9.70 20.21 -20.55
C LEU A 128 -10.77 20.54 -21.60
N VAL A 129 -11.77 19.67 -21.80
CA VAL A 129 -12.88 19.91 -22.73
C VAL A 129 -13.72 21.12 -22.29
N VAL A 130 -14.03 21.23 -21.00
CA VAL A 130 -14.78 22.37 -20.45
C VAL A 130 -14.01 23.68 -20.59
N LEU A 131 -12.69 23.67 -20.34
CA LEU A 131 -11.84 24.86 -20.46
C LEU A 131 -11.57 25.27 -21.91
N ALA A 132 -11.61 24.33 -22.87
CA ALA A 132 -11.38 24.65 -24.27
C ALA A 132 -12.37 25.70 -24.82
N GLY A 133 -13.65 25.61 -24.45
CA GLY A 133 -14.69 26.57 -24.87
C GLY A 133 -14.38 28.04 -24.51
N PRO A 134 -14.21 28.39 -23.22
CA PRO A 134 -13.87 29.77 -22.82
C PRO A 134 -12.50 30.22 -23.33
N ILE A 135 -11.51 29.32 -23.45
CA ILE A 135 -10.21 29.67 -24.04
C ILE A 135 -10.36 30.06 -25.52
N ILE A 136 -11.08 29.27 -26.31
CA ILE A 136 -11.34 29.57 -27.72
C ILE A 136 -12.08 30.91 -27.83
N LEU A 137 -13.10 31.13 -27.01
CA LEU A 137 -13.90 32.36 -27.02
C LEU A 137 -13.06 33.59 -26.64
N ALA A 138 -12.21 33.48 -25.61
CA ALA A 138 -11.28 34.53 -25.23
C ALA A 138 -10.26 34.85 -26.35
N VAL A 139 -9.71 33.83 -27.01
CA VAL A 139 -8.79 34.01 -28.15
C VAL A 139 -9.48 34.72 -29.31
N VAL A 140 -10.73 34.36 -29.63
CA VAL A 140 -11.53 35.02 -30.68
C VAL A 140 -11.79 36.49 -30.33
N VAL A 141 -12.18 36.78 -29.09
CA VAL A 141 -12.43 38.15 -28.62
C VAL A 141 -11.16 39.01 -28.66
N ILE A 142 -10.01 38.48 -28.24
CA ILE A 142 -8.74 39.20 -28.26
C ILE A 142 -8.29 39.49 -29.70
N ARG A 143 -8.41 38.53 -30.63
CA ARG A 143 -8.05 38.75 -32.05
C ARG A 143 -8.94 39.79 -32.75
N ASN A 144 -10.19 39.92 -32.32
CA ASN A 144 -11.15 40.82 -32.96
C ASN A 144 -11.21 42.22 -32.31
N LYS A 145 -10.32 42.58 -31.38
CA LYS A 145 -10.24 43.95 -30.84
C LYS A 145 -9.61 44.89 -31.89
N PRO A 146 -10.35 45.88 -32.45
CA PRO A 146 -9.76 46.85 -33.36
C PRO A 146 -8.78 47.77 -32.61
N GLU A 147 -7.66 48.12 -33.24
CA GLU A 147 -6.77 49.17 -32.74
C GLU A 147 -7.58 50.45 -32.54
N ARG A 148 -7.58 50.97 -31.31
CA ARG A 148 -8.16 52.26 -31.00
C ARG A 148 -7.26 53.28 -31.70
N SER A 149 -7.73 53.83 -32.82
CA SER A 149 -7.13 54.98 -33.45
C SER A 149 -7.28 56.16 -32.48
N ASP A 150 -6.26 56.40 -31.68
CA ASP A 150 -6.15 57.62 -30.89
C ASP A 150 -6.05 58.81 -31.87
N LEU A 151 -7.06 59.67 -31.80
CA LEU A 151 -7.16 61.00 -32.43
C LEU A 151 -6.65 62.05 -31.45
#